data_AF-A0A3D0C2V2-F1
#
_entry.id   AF-A0A3D0C2V2-F1
#
_cell.length_a   1.000
_cell.length_b   1.000
_cell.length_c   1.000
_cell.angle_alpha   90.00
_cell.angle_beta   90.00
_cell.angle_gamma   90.00
#
_symmetry.space_group_name_H-M   'P 1'
#
loop_
_entity.id
_entity.type
_entity.pdbx_description
1 polymer ?
#
loop_
_entity_poly.entity_id
_entity_poly.type
_entity_poly.pdbx_seq_one_letter_code
_entity_poly.pdbx_strand_id
1 'polypeptide(L)'
;DCYFLFIELDGSIAGVLPLVEVKSKLFGHALISTPFCVYGGAIANTPELVRQLEQEACLLAEKLSVDYLELRYQEKQESTLLLKQAHSAFGCELAEDNEKILASIKKKQRAVIRHSLKNELNFSLEPGKKNLQDFYHLLSTSYRNLGTPILSKSYFDNLVDFFGDNIDI
;
A
#
# COMPACT_ATOMS: atom_id res chain seq x y z
N ASP A 1 18.35 -2.36 -0.43
CA ASP A 1 18.25 -3.04 -1.74
C ASP A 1 16.89 -3.70 -1.94
N CYS A 2 16.56 -4.10 -3.17
CA CYS A 2 15.31 -4.81 -3.48
C CYS A 2 15.60 -6.28 -3.81
N TYR A 3 14.81 -7.18 -3.23
CA TYR A 3 14.90 -8.62 -3.41
C TYR A 3 13.53 -9.15 -3.83
N PHE A 4 13.51 -10.05 -4.81
CA PHE A 4 12.28 -10.64 -5.32
C PHE A 4 12.41 -12.15 -5.26
N LEU A 5 11.69 -12.77 -4.33
CA LEU A 5 11.61 -14.22 -4.24
C LEU A 5 10.44 -14.70 -5.10
N PHE A 6 10.63 -15.81 -5.80
CA PHE A 6 9.56 -16.49 -6.51
C PHE A 6 9.75 -18.01 -6.45
N ILE A 7 8.64 -18.72 -6.56
CA ILE A 7 8.62 -20.17 -6.74
C ILE A 7 8.15 -20.44 -8.15
N GLU A 8 8.84 -21.33 -8.85
CA GLU A 8 8.46 -21.83 -10.17
C GLU A 8 8.13 -23.32 -10.09
N LEU A 9 6.98 -23.72 -10.63
CA LEU A 9 6.56 -25.11 -10.78
C LEU A 9 6.14 -25.32 -12.24
N ASP A 10 6.67 -26.36 -12.87
CA ASP A 10 6.34 -26.73 -14.25
C ASP A 10 6.43 -25.56 -15.25
N GLY A 11 7.44 -24.69 -15.10
CA GLY A 11 7.65 -23.54 -15.98
C GLY A 11 6.76 -22.32 -15.70
N SER A 12 5.99 -22.34 -14.60
CA SER A 12 5.05 -21.28 -14.23
C SER A 12 5.34 -20.73 -12.83
N ILE A 13 5.19 -19.41 -12.66
CA ILE A 13 5.31 -18.78 -11.34
C ILE A 13 4.15 -19.26 -10.46
N ALA A 14 4.48 -19.95 -9.38
CA ALA A 14 3.55 -20.51 -8.40
C ALA A 14 3.47 -19.69 -7.11
N GLY A 15 4.37 -18.73 -6.91
CA GLY A 15 4.32 -17.77 -5.81
C GLY A 15 5.39 -16.70 -5.91
N VAL A 16 5.15 -15.56 -5.26
CA VAL A 16 6.06 -14.41 -5.23
C VAL A 16 6.05 -13.73 -3.86
N LEU A 17 7.20 -13.18 -3.48
CA LEU A 17 7.36 -12.34 -2.30
C LEU A 17 8.37 -11.21 -2.60
N PRO A 18 7.91 -9.95 -2.78
CA PRO A 18 8.81 -8.81 -2.82
C PRO A 18 9.34 -8.54 -1.41
N LEU A 19 10.60 -8.10 -1.33
CA LEU A 19 11.28 -7.69 -0.11
C LEU A 19 12.18 -6.49 -0.40
N VAL A 20 12.22 -5.54 0.51
CA VAL A 20 13.06 -4.34 0.41
C VAL A 20 13.81 -4.16 1.71
N GLU A 21 15.12 -4.13 1.60
CA GLU A 21 16.00 -3.83 2.71
C GLU A 21 16.09 -2.31 2.88
N VAL A 22 15.67 -1.85 4.06
CA VAL A 22 15.65 -0.45 4.47
C VAL A 22 16.68 -0.27 5.59
N LYS A 23 17.72 0.53 5.31
CA LYS A 23 18.77 0.84 6.28
C LYS A 23 18.76 2.32 6.64
N SER A 24 18.47 2.62 7.90
CA SER A 24 18.33 3.96 8.43
C SER A 24 19.16 4.14 9.70
N LYS A 25 19.82 5.30 9.84
CA LYS A 25 20.50 5.66 11.08
C LYS A 25 19.54 5.93 12.25
N LEU A 26 18.30 6.31 11.96
CA LEU A 26 17.29 6.66 12.96
C LEU A 26 16.29 5.52 13.22
N PHE A 27 16.04 4.69 12.21
CA PHE A 27 14.96 3.69 12.24
C PHE A 27 15.47 2.24 12.20
N GLY A 28 16.78 2.03 12.28
CA GLY A 28 17.41 0.72 12.26
C GLY A 28 17.55 0.14 10.85
N HIS A 29 17.77 -1.16 10.79
CA HIS A 29 18.03 -1.93 9.58
C HIS A 29 17.00 -3.05 9.47
N ALA A 30 16.12 -3.00 8.47
CA ALA A 30 14.99 -3.91 8.36
C ALA A 30 14.88 -4.51 6.95
N LEU A 31 14.33 -5.71 6.86
CA LEU A 31 13.86 -6.30 5.60
C LEU A 31 12.33 -6.28 5.62
N ILE A 32 11.71 -5.57 4.70
CA ILE A 32 10.25 -5.33 4.71
C ILE A 32 9.68 -5.78 3.37
N SER A 33 8.60 -6.57 3.39
CA SER A 33 7.90 -7.03 2.18
C SER A 33 7.61 -5.91 1.17
N THR A 34 6.84 -4.90 1.59
CA THR A 34 6.55 -3.71 0.80
C THR A 34 6.58 -2.46 1.68
N PRO A 35 7.73 -1.75 1.78
CA PRO A 35 7.80 -0.51 2.54
C PRO A 35 6.85 0.53 1.94
N PHE A 36 6.33 1.41 2.80
CA PHE A 36 5.32 2.44 2.46
C PHE A 36 3.96 1.93 1.97
N CYS A 37 3.79 0.63 1.73
CA CYS A 37 2.49 -0.01 1.48
C CYS A 37 1.88 -0.54 2.79
N VAL A 38 0.54 -0.63 2.81
CA VAL A 38 -0.22 -1.17 3.95
C VAL A 38 -0.04 -2.69 4.06
N TYR A 39 0.05 -3.38 2.93
CA TYR A 39 0.27 -4.82 2.82
C TYR A 39 1.03 -5.14 1.53
N GLY A 40 1.55 -6.37 1.45
CA GLY A 40 2.22 -6.90 0.27
C GLY A 40 3.14 -8.07 0.60
N GLY A 41 2.73 -8.92 1.55
CA GLY A 41 3.42 -10.16 1.90
C GLY A 41 3.34 -11.22 0.80
N ALA A 42 3.73 -12.45 1.11
CA ALA A 42 3.84 -13.52 0.13
C ALA A 42 2.47 -13.92 -0.43
N ILE A 43 2.42 -14.15 -1.74
CA ILE A 43 1.26 -14.74 -2.42
C ILE A 43 1.72 -15.98 -3.17
N ALA A 44 0.95 -17.05 -3.09
CA ALA A 44 1.25 -18.29 -3.81
C ALA A 44 -0.02 -19.12 -4.02
N ASN A 45 0.07 -20.11 -4.91
CA ASN A 45 -1.06 -20.97 -5.27
C ASN A 45 -1.55 -21.84 -4.09
N THR A 46 -0.70 -22.12 -3.10
CA THR A 46 -1.07 -22.88 -1.91
C THR A 46 -0.44 -22.30 -0.63
N PRO A 47 -1.04 -22.50 0.56
CA PRO A 47 -0.48 -22.05 1.83
C PRO A 47 0.94 -22.58 2.11
N GLU A 48 1.25 -23.80 1.67
CA GLU A 48 2.57 -24.41 1.83
C GLU A 48 3.65 -23.64 1.05
N LEU A 49 3.32 -23.18 -0.17
CA LEU A 49 4.23 -22.37 -0.97
C LEU A 49 4.44 -20.98 -0.36
N VAL A 50 3.40 -20.38 0.25
CA VAL A 50 3.55 -19.14 1.03
C VAL A 50 4.54 -19.37 2.18
N ARG A 51 4.45 -20.49 2.90
CA ARG A 51 5.40 -20.81 3.98
C ARG A 51 6.82 -21.03 3.52
N GLN A 52 7.02 -21.61 2.34
CA GLN A 52 8.35 -21.71 1.74
C GLN A 52 8.93 -20.32 1.44
N LEU A 53 8.15 -19.40 0.85
CA LEU A 53 8.59 -18.02 0.61
C LEU A 53 8.94 -17.27 1.90
N GLU A 54 8.16 -17.44 2.97
CA GLU A 54 8.49 -16.84 4.27
C GLU A 54 9.77 -17.39 4.87
N GLN A 55 9.98 -18.71 4.77
CA GLN A 55 11.20 -19.33 5.27
C GLN A 55 12.43 -18.80 4.54
N GLU A 56 12.34 -18.66 3.21
CA GLU A 56 13.41 -18.04 2.42
C GLU A 56 13.63 -16.56 2.77
N ALA A 57 12.57 -15.82 3.08
CA ALA A 57 12.69 -14.45 3.58
C ALA A 57 13.40 -14.38 4.94
N CYS A 58 13.15 -15.33 5.85
CA CYS A 58 13.87 -15.44 7.12
C CYS A 58 15.36 -15.72 6.90
N LEU A 59 15.71 -16.67 6.03
CA LEU A 59 17.10 -16.97 5.69
C LEU A 59 17.80 -15.76 5.08
N LEU A 60 17.10 -15.02 4.21
CA LEU A 60 17.62 -13.77 3.64
C LEU A 60 17.82 -12.70 4.71
N ALA A 61 16.87 -12.54 5.64
CA ALA A 61 16.98 -11.61 6.76
C ALA A 61 18.21 -11.91 7.64
N GLU A 62 18.43 -13.17 8.00
CA GLU A 62 19.61 -13.62 8.74
C GLU A 62 20.91 -13.32 7.98
N LYS A 63 20.94 -13.65 6.68
CA LYS A 63 22.10 -13.38 5.81
C LYS A 63 22.44 -11.90 5.72
N LEU A 64 21.43 -11.03 5.68
CA LEU A 64 21.61 -9.57 5.64
C LEU A 64 21.90 -8.98 7.02
N SER A 65 21.76 -9.77 8.09
CA SER A 65 21.90 -9.33 9.49
C SER A 65 21.02 -8.11 9.81
N VAL A 66 19.78 -8.12 9.31
CA VAL A 66 18.79 -7.09 9.63
C VAL A 66 18.31 -7.24 11.07
N ASP A 67 17.88 -6.14 11.68
CA ASP A 67 17.30 -6.13 13.03
C ASP A 67 15.98 -6.90 13.09
N TYR A 68 15.18 -6.86 12.02
CA TYR A 68 13.92 -7.61 11.88
C TYR A 68 13.46 -7.77 10.43
N LEU A 69 12.67 -8.83 10.21
CA LEU A 69 11.86 -9.07 9.01
C LEU A 69 10.41 -8.65 9.27
N GLU A 70 9.81 -7.88 8.37
CA GLU A 70 8.41 -7.48 8.42
C GLU A 70 7.64 -7.91 7.16
N LEU A 71 6.72 -8.87 7.34
CA LEU A 71 5.79 -9.32 6.32
C LEU A 71 4.40 -8.75 6.61
N ARG A 72 3.87 -7.93 5.70
CA ARG A 72 2.58 -7.24 5.89
C ARG A 72 1.47 -7.92 5.12
N TYR A 73 0.51 -8.49 5.84
CA TYR A 73 -0.65 -9.16 5.27
C TYR A 73 -1.94 -8.42 5.62
N GLN A 74 -2.94 -8.50 4.74
CA GLN A 74 -4.29 -7.98 5.03
C GLN A 74 -4.96 -8.80 6.13
N GLU A 75 -4.80 -10.12 6.08
CA GLU A 75 -5.39 -11.08 7.01
C GLU A 75 -4.32 -11.80 7.82
N LYS A 76 -4.70 -12.27 9.02
CA LYS A 76 -3.83 -13.10 9.85
C LYS A 76 -3.37 -14.32 9.07
N GLN A 77 -2.06 -14.58 9.10
CA GLN A 77 -1.47 -15.79 8.53
C GLN A 77 -1.31 -16.85 9.62
N GLU A 78 -1.53 -18.12 9.25
CA GLU A 78 -1.08 -19.27 10.06
C GLU A 78 0.42 -19.47 9.83
N SER A 79 1.22 -18.60 10.46
CA SER A 79 2.69 -18.59 10.41
C SER A 79 3.26 -18.71 11.83
N THR A 80 4.51 -19.14 11.93
CA THR A 80 5.27 -19.18 13.19
C THR A 80 5.83 -17.81 13.58
N LEU A 81 5.79 -16.84 12.67
CA LEU A 81 6.24 -15.47 12.90
C LEU A 81 5.36 -14.75 13.93
N LEU A 82 5.97 -13.79 14.66
CA LEU A 82 5.25 -12.96 15.62
C LEU A 82 4.16 -12.14 14.91
N LEU A 83 2.91 -12.32 15.33
CA LEU A 83 1.79 -11.51 14.85
C LEU A 83 1.75 -10.16 15.56
N LYS A 84 1.78 -9.07 14.79
CA LYS A 84 1.52 -7.71 15.26
C LYS A 84 0.29 -7.13 14.56
N GLN A 85 -0.74 -6.80 15.35
CA GLN A 85 -1.98 -6.17 14.85
C GLN A 85 -2.12 -4.77 15.44
N ALA A 86 -1.76 -3.75 14.67
CA ALA A 86 -1.79 -2.35 15.10
C ALA A 86 -2.63 -1.43 14.19
N HIS A 87 -3.16 -1.97 13.09
CA HIS A 87 -3.86 -1.19 12.06
C HIS A 87 -5.25 -1.75 11.81
N SER A 88 -6.16 -0.89 11.37
CA SER A 88 -7.51 -1.26 10.92
C SER A 88 -7.73 -0.65 9.55
N ALA A 89 -8.23 -1.45 8.61
CA ALA A 89 -8.64 -0.99 7.29
C ALA A 89 -10.17 -0.84 7.25
N PHE A 90 -10.64 0.19 6.56
CA PHE A 90 -12.06 0.42 6.31
C PHE A 90 -12.29 0.31 4.80
N GLY A 91 -13.22 -0.55 4.40
CA GLY A 91 -13.60 -0.74 3.00
C GLY A 91 -15.11 -0.76 2.84
N CYS A 92 -15.57 -0.56 1.62
CA CYS A 92 -16.95 -0.78 1.23
C CYS A 92 -16.99 -1.48 -0.14
N GLU A 93 -18.06 -2.25 -0.37
CA GLU A 93 -18.34 -2.77 -1.69
C GLU A 93 -18.67 -1.62 -2.64
N LEU A 94 -18.04 -1.63 -3.82
CA LEU A 94 -18.37 -0.68 -4.88
C LEU A 94 -19.59 -1.21 -5.63
N ALA A 95 -20.71 -0.51 -5.50
CA ALA A 95 -21.93 -0.89 -6.21
C ALA A 95 -21.81 -0.61 -7.72
N GLU A 96 -22.63 -1.30 -8.51
CA GLU A 96 -22.58 -1.29 -9.99
C GLU A 96 -22.79 0.09 -10.63
N ASP A 97 -23.47 1.00 -9.93
CA ASP A 97 -23.83 2.31 -10.47
C ASP A 97 -23.84 3.42 -9.41
N ASN A 98 -23.80 4.66 -9.87
CA ASN A 98 -23.73 5.87 -9.04
C ASN A 98 -24.93 6.00 -8.08
N GLU A 99 -26.13 5.57 -8.49
CA GLU A 99 -27.32 5.67 -7.65
C GLU A 99 -27.26 4.69 -6.49
N LYS A 100 -26.84 3.45 -6.74
CA LYS A 100 -26.62 2.42 -5.72
C LYS A 100 -25.46 2.78 -4.79
N ILE A 101 -24.35 3.34 -5.32
CA ILE A 101 -23.24 3.85 -4.50
C ILE A 101 -23.76 4.92 -3.54
N LEU A 102 -24.53 5.88 -4.04
CA LEU A 102 -25.09 6.92 -3.18
C LEU A 102 -26.04 6.28 -2.16
N ALA A 103 -26.91 5.36 -2.56
CA ALA A 103 -27.90 4.73 -1.69
C ALA A 103 -27.30 3.91 -0.53
N SER A 104 -26.12 3.31 -0.72
CA SER A 104 -25.40 2.53 0.32
C SER A 104 -24.95 3.40 1.51
N ILE A 105 -24.79 4.71 1.28
CA ILE A 105 -24.38 5.67 2.29
C ILE A 105 -25.55 5.94 3.27
N LYS A 106 -25.22 6.07 4.55
CA LYS A 106 -26.19 6.37 5.62
C LYS A 106 -26.94 7.67 5.34
N LYS A 107 -28.23 7.72 5.72
CA LYS A 107 -29.19 8.79 5.38
C LYS A 107 -28.66 10.21 5.64
N LYS A 108 -28.00 10.44 6.79
CA LYS A 108 -27.46 11.76 7.15
C LYS A 108 -26.31 12.17 6.22
N GLN A 109 -25.34 11.30 6.00
CA GLN A 109 -24.21 11.55 5.10
C GLN A 109 -24.67 11.76 3.64
N ARG A 110 -25.64 10.99 3.15
CA ARG A 110 -26.21 11.22 1.81
C ARG A 110 -26.82 12.60 1.63
N ALA A 111 -27.48 13.12 2.66
CA ALA A 111 -28.07 14.46 2.59
C ALA A 111 -27.00 15.53 2.41
N VAL A 112 -25.87 15.39 3.09
CA VAL A 112 -24.69 16.27 2.94
C VAL A 112 -24.09 16.15 1.54
N ILE A 113 -23.89 14.92 1.03
CA ILE A 113 -23.36 14.69 -0.32
C ILE A 113 -24.28 15.32 -1.38
N ARG A 114 -25.59 15.09 -1.31
CA ARG A 114 -26.57 15.68 -2.23
C ARG A 114 -26.60 17.20 -2.17
N HIS A 115 -26.37 17.79 -1.00
CA HIS A 115 -26.24 19.23 -0.89
C HIS A 115 -24.95 19.72 -1.57
N SER A 116 -23.81 19.05 -1.34
CA SER A 116 -22.53 19.38 -1.97
C SER A 116 -22.57 19.27 -3.49
N LEU A 117 -23.28 18.29 -4.05
CA LEU A 117 -23.45 18.12 -5.50
C LEU A 117 -24.26 19.25 -6.18
N LYS A 118 -24.95 20.09 -5.39
CA LYS A 118 -25.66 21.28 -5.91
C LYS A 118 -24.79 22.54 -5.87
N ASN A 119 -23.60 22.47 -5.27
CA ASN A 119 -22.67 23.58 -5.22
C ASN A 119 -21.87 23.65 -6.53
N GLU A 120 -21.26 24.79 -6.80
CA GLU A 120 -20.41 25.03 -7.99
C GLU A 120 -19.00 24.42 -7.81
N LEU A 121 -18.94 23.15 -7.39
CA LEU A 121 -17.71 22.40 -7.22
C LEU A 121 -17.44 21.57 -8.49
N ASN A 122 -16.21 21.64 -8.97
CA ASN A 122 -15.73 20.84 -10.10
C ASN A 122 -14.51 20.04 -9.68
N PHE A 123 -14.28 18.91 -10.34
CA PHE A 123 -13.05 18.13 -10.23
C PHE A 123 -12.54 17.81 -11.62
N SER A 124 -11.23 17.62 -11.74
CA SER A 124 -10.55 17.22 -12.96
C SER A 124 -9.53 16.15 -12.62
N LEU A 125 -9.45 15.12 -13.45
CA LEU A 125 -8.39 14.11 -13.39
C LEU A 125 -7.51 14.34 -14.59
N GLU A 126 -6.21 14.56 -14.35
CA GLU A 126 -5.25 14.84 -15.42
C GLU A 126 -4.12 13.82 -15.32
N PRO A 127 -3.79 13.11 -16.42
CA PRO A 127 -2.71 12.15 -16.38
C PRO A 127 -1.37 12.84 -16.15
N GLY A 128 -0.44 12.10 -15.56
CA GLY A 128 0.93 12.55 -15.34
C GLY A 128 1.04 13.62 -14.24
N LYS A 129 2.03 14.52 -14.38
CA LYS A 129 2.49 15.39 -13.28
C LYS A 129 1.77 16.73 -13.18
N LYS A 130 0.74 16.98 -13.99
CA LYS A 130 0.10 18.30 -14.11
C LYS A 130 -0.43 18.80 -12.76
N ASN A 131 -1.13 17.94 -12.02
CA ASN A 131 -1.75 18.27 -10.72
C ASN A 131 -0.82 17.99 -9.53
N LEU A 132 0.37 17.40 -9.76
CA LEU A 132 1.21 16.88 -8.69
C LEU A 132 1.72 17.96 -7.72
N GLN A 133 1.99 19.17 -8.23
CA GLN A 133 2.43 20.28 -7.39
C GLN A 133 1.33 20.70 -6.40
N ASP A 134 0.10 20.87 -6.88
CA ASP A 134 -1.04 21.29 -6.07
C ASP A 134 -1.46 20.19 -5.09
N PHE A 135 -1.51 18.94 -5.57
CA PHE A 135 -1.69 17.76 -4.72
C PHE A 135 -0.69 17.72 -3.57
N TYR A 136 0.61 17.82 -3.87
CA TYR A 136 1.65 17.76 -2.84
C TYR A 136 1.58 18.96 -1.87
N HIS A 137 1.29 20.16 -2.37
CA HIS A 137 1.12 21.34 -1.52
C HIS A 137 -0.05 21.17 -0.54
N LEU A 138 -1.20 20.68 -1.01
CA LEU A 138 -2.37 20.42 -0.17
C LEU A 138 -2.08 19.32 0.87
N LEU A 139 -1.53 18.19 0.41
CA LEU A 139 -1.21 17.04 1.27
C LEU A 139 -0.18 17.39 2.34
N SER A 140 0.93 18.04 1.96
CA SER A 140 1.99 18.45 2.90
C SER A 140 1.52 19.47 3.93
N THR A 141 0.62 20.39 3.53
CA THR A 141 -0.01 21.34 4.46
C THR A 141 -0.89 20.62 5.47
N SER A 142 -1.70 19.65 5.02
CA SER A 142 -2.53 18.82 5.90
C SER A 142 -1.68 18.03 6.90
N TYR A 143 -0.65 17.34 6.42
CA TYR A 143 0.27 16.55 7.25
C TYR A 143 1.00 17.42 8.29
N ARG A 144 1.48 18.61 7.88
CA ARG A 144 2.08 19.58 8.79
C ARG A 144 1.10 20.00 9.90
N ASN A 145 -0.14 20.32 9.54
CA ASN A 145 -1.15 20.75 10.52
C ASN A 145 -1.53 19.63 11.50
N LEU A 146 -1.41 18.37 11.07
CA LEU A 146 -1.62 17.18 11.90
C LEU A 146 -0.36 16.72 12.66
N GLY A 147 0.79 17.39 12.47
CA GLY A 147 2.06 16.99 13.08
C GLY A 147 2.64 15.67 12.56
N THR A 148 2.26 15.25 11.36
CA THR A 148 2.69 13.99 10.75
C THR A 148 3.81 14.24 9.72
N PRO A 149 4.96 13.56 9.81
CA PRO A 149 5.99 13.63 8.77
C PRO A 149 5.45 13.11 7.42
N ILE A 150 5.78 13.81 6.33
CA ILE A 150 5.39 13.42 4.96
C ILE A 150 6.60 12.95 4.16
N LEU A 151 6.39 12.02 3.24
CA LEU A 151 7.39 11.63 2.23
C LEU A 151 7.73 12.83 1.33
N SER A 152 8.94 12.83 0.77
CA SER A 152 9.39 13.92 -0.10
C SER A 152 8.58 13.99 -1.40
N LYS A 153 8.51 15.17 -2.03
CA LYS A 153 7.83 15.33 -3.33
C LYS A 153 8.34 14.34 -4.39
N SER A 154 9.65 14.09 -4.40
CA SER A 154 10.29 13.15 -5.33
C SER A 154 9.73 11.73 -5.25
N TYR A 155 9.25 11.29 -4.07
CA TYR A 155 8.57 9.99 -3.96
C TYR A 155 7.31 9.95 -4.85
N PHE A 156 6.50 11.00 -4.79
CA PHE A 156 5.28 11.10 -5.59
C PHE A 156 5.60 11.33 -7.08
N ASP A 157 6.64 12.10 -7.40
CA ASP A 157 7.13 12.22 -8.78
C ASP A 157 7.46 10.85 -9.38
N ASN A 158 8.15 9.99 -8.62
CA ASN A 158 8.52 8.65 -9.07
C ASN A 158 7.30 7.73 -9.21
N LEU A 159 6.29 7.86 -8.35
CA LEU A 159 5.04 7.10 -8.49
C LEU A 159 4.32 7.44 -9.80
N VAL A 160 4.24 8.73 -10.13
CA VAL A 160 3.62 9.18 -11.38
C VAL A 160 4.40 8.68 -12.60
N ASP A 161 5.73 8.77 -12.57
CA ASP A 161 6.58 8.28 -13.68
C ASP A 161 6.48 6.76 -13.86
N PHE A 162 6.37 6.00 -12.76
CA PHE A 162 6.35 4.54 -12.82
C PHE A 162 4.98 3.98 -13.22
N PHE A 163 3.89 4.51 -12.65
CA PHE A 163 2.55 3.96 -12.88
C PHE A 163 1.86 4.54 -14.12
N GLY A 164 2.27 5.74 -14.58
CA GLY A 164 1.77 6.36 -15.80
C GLY A 164 0.24 6.50 -15.77
N ASP A 165 -0.44 5.79 -16.67
CA ASP A 165 -1.91 5.83 -16.78
C ASP A 165 -2.63 5.02 -15.68
N ASN A 166 -1.90 4.32 -14.80
CA ASN A 166 -2.45 3.57 -13.67
C ASN A 166 -2.46 4.38 -12.36
N ILE A 167 -2.37 5.70 -12.44
CA ILE A 167 -2.44 6.61 -11.28
C ILE A 167 -3.19 7.89 -11.65
N ASP A 168 -4.12 8.29 -10.79
CA ASP A 168 -4.92 9.51 -10.93
C ASP A 168 -4.56 10.51 -9.81
N ILE A 169 -4.30 11.76 -10.18
CA ILE A 169 -4.00 12.88 -9.25
C ILE A 169 -4.86 14.10 -9.57
#